data_AF-A0A528WTT6-F1
#
_entry.id   AF-A0A528WTT6-F1
#
_cell.length_a   1.000
_cell.length_b   1.000
_cell.length_c   1.000
_cell.angle_alpha   90.00
_cell.angle_beta   90.00
_cell.angle_gamma   90.00
#
_symmetry.space_group_name_H-M   'P 1'
#
loop_
_entity.id
_entity.type
_entity.pdbx_description
1 polymer ?
#
loop_
_entity_poly.entity_id
_entity_poly.type
_entity_poly.pdbx_seq_one_letter_code
_entity_poly.pdbx_strand_id
1 'polypeptide(L)' 'RVETYTDGASALEGLAARPPNLAILDIKMPRMDGMELLRRMRQKSDLPVIFLTSKDDEIDELFGLKMGADDFIRKP' A
#
# COMPACT_ATOMS: atom_id res chain seq x y z
N ARG A 1 -17.90 -2.50 1.61
CA ARG A 1 -17.40 -3.71 2.30
C ARG A 1 -15.91 -3.52 2.53
N VAL A 2 -15.38 -3.91 3.69
CA VAL A 2 -13.95 -3.74 4.03
C VAL A 2 -13.35 -5.12 4.23
N GLU A 3 -12.14 -5.34 3.69
CA GLU A 3 -11.32 -6.51 3.94
C GLU A 3 -9.97 -6.05 4.49
N THR A 4 -9.45 -6.74 5.50
CA THR A 4 -8.23 -6.36 6.19
C THR A 4 -7.24 -7.52 6.15
N TYR A 5 -5.97 -7.18 5.98
CA TYR A 5 -4.85 -8.11 5.91
C TYR A 5 -3.78 -7.65 6.90
N THR A 6 -3.05 -8.61 7.48
CA THR A 6 -2.04 -8.31 8.51
C THR A 6 -0.62 -8.19 7.95
N ASP A 7 -0.42 -8.43 6.65
CA ASP A 7 0.87 -8.32 5.98
C ASP A 7 0.71 -8.16 4.46
N GLY A 8 1.77 -7.71 3.79
CA GLY A 8 1.74 -7.44 2.36
C GLY A 8 1.56 -8.67 1.47
N ALA A 9 1.99 -9.86 1.90
CA ALA A 9 1.85 -11.07 1.07
C ALA A 9 0.39 -11.54 1.03
N SER A 10 -0.28 -11.62 2.18
CA SER A 10 -1.71 -11.96 2.24
C SER A 10 -2.58 -10.90 1.55
N ALA A 11 -2.21 -9.63 1.66
CA ALA A 11 -2.87 -8.54 0.94
C ALA A 11 -2.75 -8.71 -0.58
N LEU A 12 -1.56 -9.02 -1.11
CA LEU A 12 -1.34 -9.17 -2.55
C LEU A 12 -2.21 -10.28 -3.16
N GLU A 13 -2.34 -11.41 -2.47
CA GLU A 13 -3.23 -12.51 -2.90
C GLU A 13 -4.70 -12.11 -2.84
N GLY A 14 -5.12 -11.48 -1.75
CA GLY A 14 -6.50 -11.03 -1.55
C GLY A 14 -6.95 -9.99 -2.56
N LEU A 15 -6.10 -9.01 -2.85
CA LEU A 15 -6.33 -7.95 -3.83
C LEU A 15 -6.48 -8.51 -5.25
N ALA A 16 -5.76 -9.58 -5.59
CA ALA A 16 -5.89 -10.24 -6.88
C ALA A 16 -7.19 -11.06 -6.99
N ALA A 17 -7.61 -11.73 -5.91
CA ALA A 17 -8.81 -12.54 -5.88
C ALA A 17 -10.09 -11.70 -5.87
N ARG A 18 -10.08 -10.56 -5.18
CA ARG A 18 -11.22 -9.64 -5.03
C ARG A 18 -10.73 -8.19 -5.10
N PRO A 19 -10.57 -7.63 -6.32
CA PRO A 19 -10.04 -6.28 -6.48
C PRO A 19 -10.99 -5.24 -5.87
N PRO A 20 -10.53 -4.42 -4.91
CA PRO A 20 -11.33 -3.33 -4.34
C PRO A 20 -11.31 -2.11 -5.26
N ASN A 21 -11.97 -1.02 -4.84
CA ASN A 21 -11.90 0.27 -5.54
C ASN A 21 -10.80 1.19 -4.99
N LEU A 22 -10.28 0.90 -3.79
CA LEU A 22 -9.26 1.67 -3.09
C LEU A 22 -8.53 0.74 -2.12
N ALA A 23 -7.21 0.90 -1.98
CA ALA A 23 -6.40 0.24 -0.95
C ALA A 23 -5.79 1.27 -0.01
N ILE A 24 -5.78 0.95 1.29
CA ILE A 24 -5.06 1.71 2.32
C ILE A 24 -3.94 0.80 2.83
N LEU A 25 -2.69 1.25 2.67
CA LEU A 25 -1.51 0.45 3.01
C LEU A 25 -0.71 1.09 4.15
N ASP A 26 -0.22 0.28 5.09
CA ASP A 26 0.87 0.72 5.98
C ASP A 26 2.21 0.44 5.30
N ILE A 27 3.16 1.36 5.41
CA ILE A 27 4.54 1.13 4.95
C ILE A 27 5.21 0.10 5.86
N LYS A 28 5.10 0.23 7.18
CA LYS A 28 5.78 -0.67 8.12
C LYS A 28 4.96 -1.93 8.35
N MET A 29 5.29 -2.99 7.62
CA MET A 29 4.71 -4.32 7.80
C MET A 29 5.79 -5.40 7.86
N PRO A 30 5.57 -6.49 8.62
CA PRO A 30 6.49 -7.61 8.65
C PRO A 30 6.46 -8.39 7.32
N ARG A 31 7.58 -9.05 6.98
CA ARG A 31 7.78 -9.89 5.78
C ARG A 31 7.81 -9.12 4.46
N MET A 32 6.74 -8.41 4.14
CA MET A 32 6.60 -7.56 2.95
C MET A 32 6.04 -6.22 3.39
N ASP A 33 6.82 -5.17 3.17
CA ASP A 33 6.42 -3.80 3.46
C ASP A 33 5.41 -3.26 2.43
N GLY A 34 4.78 -2.14 2.76
CA GLY A 34 3.76 -1.51 1.89
C GLY A 34 4.33 -0.99 0.57
N MET A 35 5.63 -0.70 0.50
CA MET A 35 6.28 -0.17 -0.69
C MET A 35 6.51 -1.26 -1.73
N GLU A 36 7.02 -2.41 -1.30
CA GLU A 36 7.16 -3.60 -2.14
C GLU A 36 5.80 -4.14 -2.59
N LEU A 37 4.78 -4.09 -1.72
CA LEU A 37 3.41 -4.41 -2.10
C LEU A 37 2.91 -3.49 -3.21
N LEU A 38 2.99 -2.17 -3.04
CA LEU A 38 2.60 -1.19 -4.06
C LEU A 38 3.33 -1.45 -5.39
N ARG A 39 4.65 -1.68 -5.33
CA ARG A 39 5.46 -1.96 -6.52
C ARG A 39 4.93 -3.17 -7.30
N ARG A 40 4.57 -4.25 -6.61
CA ARG A 40 4.01 -5.46 -7.24
C ARG A 40 2.61 -5.25 -7.77
N MET A 41 1.78 -4.47 -7.07
CA MET A 41 0.44 -4.11 -7.53
C MET A 41 0.49 -3.30 -8.82
N ARG A 42 1.38 -2.30 -8.90
CA ARG A 42 1.55 -1.43 -10.08
C ARG A 42 2.04 -2.14 -11.33
N GLN A 43 2.62 -3.33 -11.20
CA GLN A 43 2.93 -4.17 -12.37
C GLN A 43 1.70 -4.78 -13.05
N LYS A 44 0.55 -4.82 -12.35
CA LYS A 44 -0.66 -5.53 -12.79
C LYS A 44 -1.93 -4.67 -12.74
N SER A 45 -1.93 -3.56 -12.00
CA SER A 45 -3.13 -2.78 -11.70
C SER A 45 -2.82 -1.34 -11.32
N ASP A 46 -3.68 -0.44 -11.81
CA ASP A 46 -3.72 0.98 -11.44
C ASP A 46 -4.69 1.26 -10.28
N LEU A 47 -4.97 0.25 -9.44
CA LEU A 47 -5.83 0.41 -8.26
C LEU A 47 -5.39 1.61 -7.41
N PRO A 48 -6.28 2.56 -7.06
CA PRO A 48 -5.91 3.67 -6.20
C PRO A 48 -5.38 3.20 -4.85
N VAL A 49 -4.26 3.77 -4.41
CA VAL A 49 -3.57 3.42 -3.15
C VAL A 49 -3.28 4.67 -2.35
N ILE A 50 -3.70 4.65 -1.08
CA ILE A 50 -3.34 5.65 -0.07
C ILE A 50 -2.45 4.98 0.97
N PHE A 51 -1.32 5.59 1.28
CA PHE A 51 -0.51 5.15 2.42
C PHE A 51 -1.04 5.77 3.72
N LEU A 52 -1.13 4.96 4.78
CA LEU A 52 -1.43 5.38 6.15
C LEU A 52 -0.36 4.82 7.08
N THR A 53 0.63 5.63 7.45
CA THR A 53 1.74 5.15 8.29
C THR A 53 2.24 6.20 9.28
N SER A 54 2.94 5.74 10.32
CA SER A 54 3.61 6.56 11.33
C SER A 54 5.12 6.70 11.05
N LYS A 55 5.54 6.41 9.82
CA LYS A 55 6.93 6.56 9.39
C LYS A 55 7.12 8.00 8.88
N ASP A 56 8.01 8.75 9.54
CA ASP A 56 8.26 10.19 9.32
C ASP A 56 9.40 10.49 8.32
N ASP A 57 9.91 9.50 7.60
CA ASP A 57 10.93 9.75 6.58
C ASP A 57 10.28 10.41 5.36
N GLU A 58 10.43 11.74 5.21
CA GLU A 58 10.00 12.52 4.03
C GLU A 58 10.45 11.90 2.69
N ILE A 59 11.55 11.15 2.73
CA ILE A 59 12.07 10.38 1.60
C ILE A 59 11.04 9.33 1.15
N ASP A 60 10.41 8.60 2.07
CA ASP A 60 9.44 7.54 1.74
C ASP A 60 8.14 8.08 1.16
N GLU A 61 7.67 9.24 1.62
CA GLU A 61 6.51 9.93 1.03
C GLU A 61 6.78 10.29 -0.44
N LEU A 62 7.95 10.90 -0.72
CA LEU A 62 8.33 11.27 -2.09
C LEU A 62 8.53 10.04 -2.98
N PHE A 63 9.14 8.97 -2.47
CA PHE A 63 9.30 7.72 -3.21
C PHE A 63 7.96 7.04 -3.45
N GLY A 64 7.05 7.03 -2.49
CA GLY A 64 5.70 6.47 -2.62
C GLY A 64 4.90 7.13 -3.74
N LEU A 65 4.86 8.46 -3.76
CA LEU A 65 4.21 9.22 -4.83
C LEU A 65 4.84 8.96 -6.20
N LYS A 66 6.18 8.92 -6.29
CA LYS A 66 6.89 8.60 -7.55
C LYS A 66 6.64 7.16 -8.02
N MET A 67 6.41 6.23 -7.10
CA MET A 67 6.08 4.83 -7.40
C MET A 67 4.61 4.64 -7.78
N GLY A 68 3.80 5.70 -7.74
CA GLY A 68 2.41 5.71 -8.15
C GLY A 68 1.41 5.51 -7.01
N ALA A 69 1.76 5.82 -5.77
CA ALA A 69 0.76 6.08 -4.74
C ALA A 69 -0.01 7.36 -5.07
N ASP A 70 -1.30 7.36 -4.79
CA ASP A 70 -2.17 8.49 -5.11
C ASP A 70 -2.15 9.55 -4.00
N ASP A 71 -1.99 9.12 -2.75
CA ASP A 71 -1.92 10.03 -1.59
C ASP A 71 -1.27 9.36 -0.36
N PHE A 72 -1.01 10.17 0.68
CA PHE A 72 -0.42 9.75 1.95
C PHE A 72 -1.07 10.46 3.14
N ILE A 73 -1.39 9.70 4.19
CA ILE A 73 -1.91 10.19 5.47
C ILE A 73 -0.97 9.76 6.58
N ARG A 74 -0.55 10.71 7.44
CA ARG A 74 0.20 10.39 8.67
C ARG A 74 -0.75 9.86 9.74
N LYS A 75 -0.34 8.77 10.41
CA LYS A 75 -1.03 8.30 11.61
C LYS A 75 -0.90 9.35 12.73
N PRO A 76 -1.96 9.58 13.54
CA PRO A 76 -1.89 10.46 14.71
C PRO A 76 -1.02 9.87 15.82
#